data_AF-A8XX68-F1
#
_entry.id   AF-A8XX68-F1
#
_cell.length_a   1.000
_cell.length_b   1.000
_cell.length_c   1.000
_cell.angle_alpha   90.00
_cell.angle_beta   90.00
_cell.angle_gamma   90.00
#
_symmetry.space_group_name_H-M   'P 1'
#
loop_
_entity.id
_entity.type
_entity.pdbx_description
1 polymer ?
#
loop_
_entity_poly.entity_id
_entity_poly.type
_entity_poly.pdbx_seq_one_letter_code
_entity_poly.pdbx_strand_id
1 'polypeptide(L)'
;MNDWPEIYLDFGNNTVQFNWKMDEIDEDMPGLEEIPIDVDVSVQKIDNSAMGHIEPFAWSNQGKSIGDWVKHICSIFRCELYEADFHIGKIKYHVQSLRNIIPKLSKAGIYCFTAQTSEHDIKSTQNILTTFLPCVKHFRLYRVPLQGNLSIQHIGMANLKELEVYYPQNPKLDDLLTLNAERCTILGNRFSLRDLNRFFKLWTKGSNPRLKFLMVHGNKGTIPSRNVL
;
A
#
# COMPACT_ATOMS: atom_id res chain seq x y z
N MET A 1 -4.57 -15.26 18.32
CA MET A 1 -4.41 -13.80 18.41
C MET A 1 -5.71 -13.23 17.87
N ASN A 2 -6.39 -12.38 18.63
CA ASN A 2 -7.64 -11.80 18.14
C ASN A 2 -7.29 -10.79 17.04
N ASP A 3 -7.86 -10.97 15.85
CA ASP A 3 -7.60 -10.12 14.69
C ASP A 3 -8.45 -8.83 14.78
N TRP A 4 -8.14 -8.00 15.77
CA TRP A 4 -8.82 -6.73 15.99
C TRP A 4 -8.26 -5.61 15.10
N PRO A 5 -9.01 -4.52 14.89
CA PRO A 5 -8.57 -3.41 14.05
C PRO A 5 -7.52 -2.60 14.78
N GLU A 6 -6.52 -2.15 14.04
CA GLU A 6 -5.35 -1.47 14.60
C GLU A 6 -4.99 -0.23 13.79
N ILE A 7 -4.54 0.82 14.48
CA ILE A 7 -3.88 1.97 13.87
C ILE A 7 -2.52 2.17 14.51
N TYR A 8 -1.53 2.41 13.65
CA TYR A 8 -0.17 2.73 14.02
C TYR A 8 0.10 4.20 13.69
N LEU A 9 0.61 4.95 14.66
CA LEU A 9 1.07 6.32 14.50
C LEU A 9 2.57 6.39 14.77
N ASP A 10 3.35 6.72 13.74
CA ASP A 10 4.81 6.75 13.83
C ASP A 10 5.34 8.18 14.03
N PHE A 11 6.14 8.37 15.09
CA PHE A 11 6.79 9.62 15.51
C PHE A 11 8.30 9.41 15.66
N GLY A 12 9.01 9.48 14.52
CA GLY A 12 10.45 9.20 14.49
C GLY A 12 10.72 7.75 14.90
N ASN A 13 11.31 7.55 16.08
CA ASN A 13 11.61 6.23 16.61
C ASN A 13 10.52 5.68 17.56
N ASN A 14 9.37 6.35 17.68
CA ASN A 14 8.28 5.90 18.53
C ASN A 14 7.08 5.53 17.67
N THR A 15 6.43 4.40 17.96
CA THR A 15 5.18 3.98 17.34
C THR A 15 4.13 3.90 18.42
N VAL A 16 3.00 4.58 18.23
CA VAL A 16 1.83 4.44 19.08
C VAL A 16 0.83 3.56 18.37
N GLN A 17 0.51 2.41 18.95
CA GLN A 17 -0.47 1.47 18.43
C GLN A 17 -1.78 1.61 19.21
N PHE A 18 -2.88 1.80 18.48
CA PHE A 18 -4.24 1.70 18.99
C PHE A 18 -4.81 0.37 18.54
N ASN A 19 -5.28 -0.45 19.48
CA ASN A 19 -5.96 -1.70 19.21
C ASN A 19 -7.39 -1.63 19.77
N TRP A 20 -8.38 -1.87 18.91
CA TRP A 20 -9.78 -1.76 19.27
C TRP A 20 -10.42 -3.11 19.52
N LYS A 21 -10.78 -3.37 20.77
CA LYS A 21 -11.50 -4.57 21.13
C LYS A 21 -12.95 -4.46 20.67
N MET A 22 -13.27 -5.19 19.61
CA MET A 22 -14.65 -5.28 19.09
C MET A 22 -15.40 -6.41 19.79
N ASP A 23 -16.73 -6.29 19.83
CA ASP A 23 -17.60 -7.42 20.18
C ASP A 23 -17.49 -8.51 19.10
N GLU A 24 -17.76 -9.76 19.45
CA GLU A 24 -17.82 -10.85 18.46
C GLU A 24 -19.10 -10.66 17.63
N ILE A 25 -19.02 -9.85 16.58
CA ILE A 25 -20.16 -9.60 15.69
C ILE A 25 -20.19 -10.70 14.63
N ASP A 26 -21.36 -11.33 14.48
CA ASP A 26 -21.70 -12.38 13.51
C ASP A 26 -21.84 -11.87 12.05
N GLU A 27 -21.50 -10.61 11.77
CA GLU A 27 -21.68 -9.97 10.46
C GLU A 27 -20.41 -10.02 9.58
N ASP A 28 -20.63 -10.22 8.27
CA ASP A 28 -19.59 -10.53 7.28
C ASP A 28 -18.56 -9.41 7.02
N MET A 29 -18.73 -8.18 7.51
CA MET A 29 -17.67 -7.16 7.65
C MET A 29 -18.20 -5.98 8.49
N PRO A 30 -17.66 -5.71 9.69
CA PRO A 30 -18.12 -4.62 10.53
C PRO A 30 -18.01 -3.24 9.87
N GLY A 31 -18.92 -2.34 10.25
CA GLY A 31 -18.90 -0.94 9.85
C GLY A 31 -17.89 -0.11 10.65
N LEU A 32 -17.42 1.01 10.11
CA LEU A 32 -16.56 1.95 10.86
C LEU A 32 -17.32 2.75 11.93
N GLU A 33 -18.64 2.62 11.98
CA GLU A 33 -19.54 3.28 12.93
C GLU A 33 -19.71 2.51 14.25
N GLU A 34 -19.14 1.30 14.33
CA GLU A 34 -19.18 0.50 15.54
C GLU A 34 -18.29 1.09 16.64
N ILE A 35 -18.79 1.03 17.87
CA ILE A 35 -18.10 1.50 19.07
C ILE A 35 -17.38 0.30 19.69
N PRO A 36 -16.04 0.35 19.86
CA PRO A 36 -15.30 -0.72 20.49
C PRO A 36 -15.67 -0.84 21.97
N ILE A 37 -15.64 -2.09 22.46
CA ILE A 37 -15.79 -2.41 23.88
C ILE A 37 -14.68 -1.71 24.67
N ASP A 38 -13.45 -1.79 24.16
CA ASP A 38 -12.26 -1.22 24.80
C ASP A 38 -11.22 -0.74 23.78
N VAL A 39 -10.34 0.16 24.22
CA VAL A 39 -9.26 0.72 23.40
C VAL A 39 -7.94 0.54 24.15
N ASP A 40 -7.18 -0.44 23.69
CA ASP A 40 -5.82 -0.67 24.19
C ASP A 40 -4.86 0.23 23.40
N VAL A 41 -4.07 1.03 24.10
CA VAL A 41 -3.04 1.86 23.48
C VAL A 41 -1.68 1.39 23.97
N SER A 42 -0.75 1.12 23.06
CA SER A 42 0.62 0.79 23.43
C SER A 42 1.60 1.72 22.73
N VAL A 43 2.69 2.06 23.41
CA VAL A 43 3.78 2.84 22.85
C VAL A 43 4.99 1.93 22.73
N GLN A 44 5.46 1.76 21.51
CA GLN A 44 6.70 1.07 21.20
C GLN A 44 7.79 2.10 20.90
N LYS A 45 8.91 2.02 21.62
CA LYS A 45 10.10 2.81 21.32
C LYS A 45 11.14 1.92 20.65
N ILE A 46 11.50 2.26 19.42
CA ILE A 46 12.61 1.64 18.69
C ILE A 46 13.90 2.32 19.19
N ASP A 47 14.57 1.68 20.14
CA ASP A 47 15.95 1.99 20.50
C ASP A 47 16.93 0.96 19.88
N ASN A 48 18.23 1.17 20.04
CA ASN A 48 19.26 0.27 19.51
C ASN A 48 19.28 -1.11 20.20
N SER A 49 18.37 -1.40 21.14
CA SER A 49 18.27 -2.70 21.79
C SER A 49 17.41 -3.66 20.95
N ALA A 50 17.70 -4.96 21.03
CA ALA A 50 17.09 -5.99 20.18
C ALA A 50 15.59 -6.22 20.45
N MET A 51 15.01 -5.56 21.46
CA MET A 51 13.62 -5.76 21.88
C MET A 51 13.09 -4.40 22.37
N GLY A 52 12.45 -3.64 21.48
CA GLY A 52 11.90 -2.32 21.82
C GLY A 52 10.98 -2.39 23.04
N HIS A 53 11.04 -1.37 23.90
CA HIS A 53 10.15 -1.28 25.06
C HIS A 53 8.72 -1.00 24.61
N ILE A 54 7.78 -1.84 25.03
CA ILE A 54 6.33 -1.67 24.82
C ILE A 54 5.70 -1.30 26.16
N GLU A 55 5.15 -0.09 26.25
CA GLU A 55 4.41 0.38 27.42
C GLU A 55 2.91 0.40 27.10
N PRO A 56 2.07 -0.41 27.78
CA PRO A 56 0.62 -0.38 27.60
C PRO A 56 0.00 0.77 28.42
N PHE A 57 -1.04 1.38 27.84
CA PHE A 57 -1.85 2.43 28.43
C PHE A 57 -3.33 2.08 28.22
N ALA A 58 -4.08 2.04 29.31
CA ALA A 58 -5.54 1.97 29.23
C ALA A 58 -6.07 3.35 28.82
N TRP A 59 -6.76 3.43 27.70
CA TRP A 59 -7.43 4.65 27.26
C TRP A 59 -8.93 4.41 27.25
N SER A 60 -9.72 5.31 27.82
CA SER A 60 -11.18 5.19 27.73
C SER A 60 -11.63 5.25 26.27
N ASN A 61 -12.61 4.41 25.91
CA ASN A 61 -13.18 4.39 24.55
C ASN A 61 -13.89 5.71 24.16
N GLN A 62 -14.20 6.57 25.13
CA GLN A 62 -14.91 7.84 24.99
C GLN A 62 -16.23 7.74 24.20
N GLY A 63 -16.81 6.54 24.09
CA GLY A 63 -17.99 6.27 23.25
C GLY A 63 -17.80 6.59 21.76
N LYS A 64 -16.57 6.64 21.25
CA LYS A 64 -16.26 6.96 19.85
C LYS A 64 -16.27 5.71 18.99
N SER A 65 -16.82 5.81 17.78
CA SER A 65 -16.63 4.78 16.75
C SER A 65 -15.18 4.77 16.24
N ILE A 66 -14.79 3.70 15.54
CA ILE A 66 -13.47 3.63 14.86
C ILE A 66 -13.30 4.84 13.93
N GLY A 67 -14.34 5.16 13.16
CA GLY A 67 -14.33 6.31 12.25
C GLY A 67 -14.10 7.64 12.96
N ASP A 68 -14.73 7.83 14.13
CA ASP A 68 -14.56 9.03 14.95
C ASP A 68 -13.17 9.10 15.59
N TRP A 69 -12.60 7.97 15.98
CA TRP A 69 -11.21 7.91 16.44
C TRP A 69 -10.23 8.35 15.36
N VAL A 70 -10.37 7.83 14.12
CA VAL A 70 -9.51 8.23 12.99
C VAL A 70 -9.61 9.74 12.75
N LYS A 71 -10.82 10.29 12.69
CA LYS A 71 -11.05 11.74 12.53
C LYS A 71 -10.42 12.53 13.67
N HIS A 72 -10.60 12.07 14.90
CA HIS A 72 -10.08 12.73 16.09
C HIS A 72 -8.55 12.78 16.06
N ILE A 73 -7.89 11.65 15.80
CA ILE A 73 -6.43 11.55 15.65
C ILE A 73 -5.95 12.50 14.54
N CYS A 74 -6.58 12.46 13.37
CA CYS A 74 -6.24 13.37 12.27
C CYS A 74 -6.42 14.86 12.64
N SER A 75 -7.42 15.19 13.45
CA SER A 75 -7.66 16.57 13.93
C SER A 75 -6.62 17.08 14.93
N ILE A 76 -5.99 16.17 15.68
CA ILE A 76 -4.92 16.48 16.64
C ILE A 76 -3.64 16.76 15.89
N PHE A 77 -3.21 15.83 15.03
CA PHE A 77 -1.90 15.91 14.37
C PHE A 77 -1.89 16.85 13.17
N ARG A 78 -3.02 16.97 12.45
CA ARG A 78 -3.20 17.89 11.31
C ARG A 78 -2.08 17.77 10.28
N CYS A 79 -1.63 16.55 10.01
CA CYS A 79 -0.58 16.27 9.05
C CYS A 79 -0.94 16.86 7.68
N GLU A 80 0.10 17.29 6.93
CA GLU A 80 -0.09 17.78 5.57
C GLU A 80 -0.69 16.69 4.68
N LEU A 81 -0.18 15.46 4.87
CA LEU A 81 -0.48 14.27 4.09
C LEU A 81 -0.60 13.05 5.01
N TYR A 82 -1.46 12.11 4.62
CA TYR A 82 -1.62 10.83 5.31
C TYR A 82 -1.31 9.67 4.38
N GLU A 83 -0.90 8.56 4.98
CA GLU A 83 -0.61 7.29 4.30
C GLU A 83 -1.47 6.18 4.92
N ALA A 84 -1.83 5.18 4.11
CA ALA A 84 -2.59 4.01 4.57
C ALA A 84 -2.01 2.74 3.95
N ASP A 85 -1.78 1.73 4.79
CA ASP A 85 -1.26 0.43 4.37
C ASP A 85 -2.32 -0.65 4.54
N PHE A 86 -2.62 -1.36 3.46
CA PHE A 86 -3.65 -2.40 3.38
C PHE A 86 -3.00 -3.78 3.31
N HIS A 87 -3.25 -4.61 4.31
CA HIS A 87 -2.74 -5.97 4.38
C HIS A 87 -3.80 -6.95 3.88
N ILE A 88 -3.61 -7.48 2.67
CA ILE A 88 -4.52 -8.45 2.07
C ILE A 88 -4.65 -9.69 2.97
N GLY A 89 -5.87 -10.21 3.11
CA GLY A 89 -6.23 -11.29 4.03
C GLY A 89 -6.51 -10.83 5.47
N LYS A 90 -6.18 -9.58 5.83
CA LYS A 90 -6.47 -8.99 7.15
C LYS A 90 -7.53 -7.88 7.13
N ILE A 91 -8.01 -7.50 5.96
CA ILE A 91 -8.99 -6.41 5.81
C ILE A 91 -10.36 -6.94 6.21
N LYS A 92 -10.98 -6.29 7.19
CA LYS A 92 -12.30 -6.63 7.73
C LYS A 92 -13.36 -5.54 7.53
N TYR A 93 -12.98 -4.44 6.88
CA TYR A 93 -13.83 -3.26 6.73
C TYR A 93 -14.11 -2.96 5.27
N HIS A 94 -15.27 -2.36 5.02
CA HIS A 94 -15.57 -1.77 3.73
C HIS A 94 -14.55 -0.67 3.37
N VAL A 95 -13.71 -0.97 2.39
CA VAL A 95 -12.66 -0.10 1.84
C VAL A 95 -13.19 1.29 1.46
N GLN A 96 -14.41 1.36 0.93
CA GLN A 96 -15.03 2.63 0.53
C GLN A 96 -15.28 3.55 1.73
N SER A 97 -15.60 2.99 2.90
CA SER A 97 -15.80 3.76 4.13
C SER A 97 -14.47 4.37 4.60
N LEU A 98 -13.36 3.62 4.51
CA LEU A 98 -12.03 4.11 4.88
C LEU A 98 -11.60 5.33 4.06
N ARG A 99 -11.93 5.35 2.76
CA ARG A 99 -11.63 6.48 1.88
C ARG A 99 -12.22 7.81 2.36
N ASN A 100 -13.40 7.79 2.97
CA ASN A 100 -14.11 9.00 3.36
C ASN A 100 -13.63 9.57 4.70
N ILE A 101 -12.95 8.76 5.51
CA ILE A 101 -12.62 9.11 6.89
C ILE A 101 -11.21 9.71 7.01
N ILE A 102 -10.26 9.26 6.19
CA ILE A 102 -8.88 9.75 6.23
C ILE A 102 -8.76 11.00 5.34
N PRO A 103 -8.63 12.21 5.91
CA PRO A 103 -8.48 13.42 5.11
C PRO A 103 -7.13 13.42 4.40
N LYS A 104 -7.05 13.97 3.18
CA LYS A 104 -5.78 14.18 2.44
C LYS A 104 -4.89 12.93 2.32
N LEU A 105 -5.50 11.75 2.18
CA LEU A 105 -4.75 10.52 1.91
C LEU A 105 -3.99 10.65 0.59
N SER A 106 -2.66 10.64 0.64
CA SER A 106 -1.81 10.88 -0.53
C SER A 106 -1.03 9.66 -0.99
N LYS A 107 -0.94 8.64 -0.13
CA LYS A 107 -0.21 7.40 -0.39
C LYS A 107 -0.98 6.21 0.14
N ALA A 108 -0.97 5.14 -0.65
CA ALA A 108 -1.56 3.86 -0.28
C ALA A 108 -0.57 2.72 -0.55
N GLY A 109 -0.29 1.91 0.47
CA GLY A 109 0.43 0.66 0.35
C GLY A 109 -0.52 -0.53 0.32
N ILE A 110 -0.26 -1.54 -0.51
CA ILE A 110 -0.98 -2.80 -0.53
C ILE A 110 0.03 -3.92 -0.39
N TYR A 111 -0.14 -4.75 0.63
CA TYR A 111 0.79 -5.82 0.98
C TYR A 111 0.06 -7.16 1.00
N CYS A 112 0.57 -8.11 0.22
CA CYS A 112 0.12 -9.49 0.22
C CYS A 112 1.24 -10.39 0.73
N PHE A 113 1.07 -10.94 1.93
CA PHE A 113 2.07 -11.83 2.54
C PHE A 113 1.72 -13.32 2.43
N THR A 114 0.54 -13.65 1.90
CA THR A 114 0.09 -15.04 1.74
C THR A 114 0.85 -15.73 0.61
N ALA A 115 1.19 -17.00 0.82
CA ALA A 115 1.90 -17.81 -0.17
C ALA A 115 0.98 -18.27 -1.32
N GLN A 116 -0.30 -18.46 -1.02
CA GLN A 116 -1.35 -18.80 -1.99
C GLN A 116 -2.41 -17.70 -1.95
N THR A 117 -2.71 -17.13 -3.10
CA THR A 117 -3.73 -16.11 -3.24
C THR A 117 -5.10 -16.75 -3.49
N SER A 118 -6.09 -16.39 -2.68
CA SER A 118 -7.49 -16.78 -2.89
C SER A 118 -8.22 -15.82 -3.85
N GLU A 119 -9.39 -16.23 -4.37
CA GLU A 119 -10.26 -15.31 -5.13
C GLU A 119 -10.70 -14.09 -4.29
N HIS A 120 -10.89 -14.30 -2.99
CA HIS A 120 -11.21 -13.24 -2.04
C HIS A 120 -10.08 -12.19 -1.94
N ASP A 121 -8.82 -12.62 -1.93
CA ASP A 121 -7.66 -11.73 -1.88
C ASP A 121 -7.52 -10.89 -3.16
N ILE A 122 -7.81 -11.51 -4.32
CA ILE A 122 -7.85 -10.81 -5.60
C ILE A 122 -8.95 -9.77 -5.57
N LYS A 123 -10.18 -10.15 -5.20
CA LYS A 123 -11.32 -9.21 -5.11
C LYS A 123 -11.06 -8.07 -4.14
N SER A 124 -10.46 -8.35 -2.98
CA SER A 124 -10.04 -7.34 -1.99
C SER A 124 -9.04 -6.36 -2.57
N THR A 125 -8.00 -6.87 -3.25
CA THR A 125 -7.01 -6.06 -3.96
C THR A 125 -7.67 -5.15 -5.00
N GLN A 126 -8.57 -5.71 -5.81
CA GLN A 126 -9.27 -4.96 -6.86
C GLN A 126 -10.14 -3.85 -6.28
N ASN A 127 -10.82 -4.12 -5.17
CA ASN A 127 -11.62 -3.14 -4.45
C ASN A 127 -10.78 -1.96 -3.96
N ILE A 128 -9.64 -2.23 -3.29
CA ILE A 128 -8.72 -1.18 -2.81
C ILE A 128 -8.20 -0.32 -3.96
N LEU A 129 -7.71 -0.94 -5.03
CA LEU A 129 -7.19 -0.21 -6.18
C LEU A 129 -8.28 0.66 -6.81
N THR A 130 -9.47 0.11 -7.04
CA THR A 130 -10.59 0.86 -7.64
C THR A 130 -11.02 2.04 -6.76
N THR A 131 -11.05 1.84 -5.44
CA THR A 131 -11.42 2.90 -4.49
C THR A 131 -10.39 4.02 -4.43
N PHE A 132 -9.09 3.70 -4.41
CA PHE A 132 -8.03 4.66 -4.09
C PHE A 132 -7.25 5.21 -5.29
N LEU A 133 -7.18 4.49 -6.43
CA LEU A 133 -6.50 4.99 -7.64
C LEU A 133 -6.97 6.39 -8.07
N PRO A 134 -8.27 6.76 -7.97
CA PRO A 134 -8.73 8.09 -8.35
C PRO A 134 -8.22 9.23 -7.44
N CYS A 135 -7.91 8.96 -6.17
CA CYS A 135 -7.61 10.00 -5.17
C CYS A 135 -6.16 9.99 -4.66
N VAL A 136 -5.43 8.90 -4.81
CA VAL A 136 -4.06 8.74 -4.33
C VAL A 136 -3.06 8.93 -5.47
N LYS A 137 -1.91 9.56 -5.20
CA LYS A 137 -0.86 9.81 -6.20
C LYS A 137 0.41 8.97 -6.01
N HIS A 138 0.54 8.29 -4.87
CA HIS A 138 1.68 7.42 -4.58
C HIS A 138 1.15 6.04 -4.20
N PHE A 139 1.52 5.02 -4.97
CA PHE A 139 1.15 3.64 -4.66
C PHE A 139 2.38 2.79 -4.39
N ARG A 140 2.26 1.93 -3.38
CA ARG A 140 3.21 0.86 -3.11
C ARG A 140 2.50 -0.48 -3.16
N LEU A 141 3.00 -1.40 -3.98
CA LEU A 141 2.44 -2.73 -4.16
C LEU A 141 3.50 -3.75 -3.78
N TYR A 142 3.25 -4.58 -2.78
CA TYR A 142 4.14 -5.63 -2.34
C TYR A 142 3.52 -7.01 -2.53
N ARG A 143 4.07 -7.81 -3.45
CA ARG A 143 3.58 -9.16 -3.83
C ARG A 143 2.09 -9.19 -4.20
N VAL A 144 1.55 -8.06 -4.66
CA VAL A 144 0.12 -7.90 -4.93
C VAL A 144 -0.30 -8.81 -6.09
N PRO A 145 -1.33 -9.65 -5.90
CA PRO A 145 -1.80 -10.55 -6.95
C PRO A 145 -2.67 -9.79 -7.95
N LEU A 146 -2.04 -9.28 -9.01
CA LEU A 146 -2.73 -8.60 -10.09
C LEU A 146 -3.25 -9.63 -11.10
N GLN A 147 -4.55 -9.91 -11.05
CA GLN A 147 -5.24 -10.86 -11.93
C GLN A 147 -6.58 -10.31 -12.46
N GLY A 148 -7.07 -10.92 -13.54
CA GLY A 148 -8.32 -10.54 -14.20
C GLY A 148 -8.21 -9.18 -14.88
N ASN A 149 -9.12 -8.28 -14.53
CA ASN A 149 -9.25 -6.95 -15.16
C ASN A 149 -8.29 -5.89 -14.59
N LEU A 150 -7.37 -6.28 -13.70
CA LEU A 150 -6.42 -5.37 -13.07
C LEU A 150 -5.00 -5.88 -13.27
N SER A 151 -4.18 -5.04 -13.88
CA SER A 151 -2.77 -5.29 -14.18
C SER A 151 -1.95 -4.05 -13.83
N ILE A 152 -0.63 -4.18 -13.86
CA ILE A 152 0.29 -3.04 -13.67
C ILE A 152 -0.04 -1.92 -14.68
N GLN A 153 -0.48 -2.27 -15.90
CA GLN A 153 -0.86 -1.30 -16.93
C GLN A 153 -2.05 -0.43 -16.49
N HIS A 154 -3.10 -1.06 -15.94
CA HIS A 154 -4.28 -0.37 -15.45
C HIS A 154 -3.94 0.62 -14.33
N ILE A 155 -3.04 0.22 -13.42
CA ILE A 155 -2.53 1.07 -12.34
C ILE A 155 -1.65 2.20 -12.91
N GLY A 156 -0.76 1.83 -13.84
CA GLY A 156 0.18 2.73 -14.51
C GLY A 156 -0.51 3.87 -15.24
N MET A 157 -1.74 3.68 -15.71
CA MET A 157 -2.54 4.71 -16.39
C MET A 157 -3.10 5.81 -15.46
N ALA A 158 -3.05 5.65 -14.13
CA ALA A 158 -3.72 6.53 -13.16
C ALA A 158 -3.04 7.90 -12.92
N ASN A 159 -2.17 8.36 -13.83
CA ASN A 159 -1.43 9.61 -13.72
C ASN A 159 -0.72 9.77 -12.35
N LEU A 160 -0.02 8.74 -11.89
CA LEU A 160 0.60 8.72 -10.57
C LEU A 160 1.81 9.68 -10.50
N LYS A 161 2.15 10.12 -9.29
CA LYS A 161 3.45 10.75 -9.02
C LYS A 161 4.50 9.67 -8.79
N GLU A 162 4.15 8.62 -8.04
CA GLU A 162 5.05 7.51 -7.75
C GLU A 162 4.32 6.17 -7.74
N LEU A 163 4.96 5.17 -8.35
CA LEU A 163 4.53 3.78 -8.31
C LEU A 163 5.70 2.89 -7.92
N GLU A 164 5.59 2.23 -6.77
CA GLU A 164 6.52 1.22 -6.31
C GLU A 164 5.87 -0.16 -6.40
N VAL A 165 6.52 -1.12 -7.06
CA VAL A 165 6.04 -2.50 -7.22
C VAL A 165 7.16 -3.45 -6.81
N TYR A 166 6.96 -4.17 -5.71
CA TYR A 166 7.89 -5.13 -5.15
C TYR A 166 7.39 -6.54 -5.38
N TYR A 167 8.27 -7.37 -5.95
CA TYR A 167 8.02 -8.78 -6.27
C TYR A 167 6.78 -8.98 -7.17
N PRO A 168 6.68 -8.28 -8.32
CA PRO A 168 5.58 -8.50 -9.25
C PRO A 168 5.62 -9.91 -9.84
N GLN A 169 4.44 -10.50 -10.03
CA GLN A 169 4.29 -11.75 -10.77
C GLN A 169 4.47 -11.48 -12.26
N ASN A 170 5.61 -11.90 -12.81
CA ASN A 170 5.93 -11.83 -14.25
C ASN A 170 5.76 -10.45 -14.91
N PRO A 171 6.54 -9.43 -14.51
CA PRO A 171 6.45 -8.10 -15.14
C PRO A 171 6.88 -8.19 -16.61
N LYS A 172 6.11 -7.53 -17.48
CA LYS A 172 6.34 -7.50 -18.93
C LYS A 172 6.83 -6.13 -19.37
N LEU A 173 7.50 -6.08 -20.51
CA LEU A 173 7.90 -4.81 -21.13
C LEU A 173 6.70 -3.85 -21.33
N ASP A 174 5.56 -4.39 -21.75
CA ASP A 174 4.35 -3.59 -21.98
C ASP A 174 3.83 -2.91 -20.70
N ASP A 175 4.13 -3.49 -19.53
CA ASP A 175 3.82 -2.87 -18.24
C ASP A 175 4.63 -1.59 -18.02
N LEU A 176 5.88 -1.54 -18.51
CA LEU A 176 6.69 -0.32 -18.48
C LEU A 176 6.22 0.71 -19.50
N LEU A 177 5.84 0.28 -20.71
CA LEU A 177 5.45 1.17 -21.80
C LEU A 177 4.12 1.89 -21.53
N THR A 178 3.25 1.30 -20.72
CA THR A 178 1.95 1.88 -20.32
C THR A 178 2.04 2.76 -19.07
N LEU A 179 3.22 2.92 -18.46
CA LEU A 179 3.40 3.74 -17.28
C LEU A 179 3.13 5.22 -17.57
N ASN A 180 2.22 5.79 -16.79
CA ASN A 180 1.94 7.21 -16.73
C ASN A 180 2.19 7.71 -15.30
N ALA A 181 3.44 7.54 -14.86
CA ALA A 181 3.93 7.95 -13.55
C ALA A 181 5.21 8.80 -13.68
N GLU A 182 5.50 9.65 -12.70
CA GLU A 182 6.74 10.45 -12.69
C GLU A 182 7.94 9.66 -12.15
N ARG A 183 7.70 8.81 -11.15
CA ARG A 183 8.71 7.93 -10.56
C ARG A 183 8.16 6.51 -10.56
N CYS A 184 8.96 5.56 -11.02
CA CYS A 184 8.60 4.14 -10.98
C CYS A 184 9.75 3.29 -10.43
N THR A 185 9.42 2.42 -9.49
CA THR A 185 10.32 1.43 -8.91
C THR A 185 9.71 0.06 -9.08
N ILE A 186 10.38 -0.88 -9.76
CA ILE A 186 9.94 -2.27 -9.90
C ILE A 186 11.06 -3.22 -9.47
N LEU A 187 10.93 -3.80 -8.28
CA LEU A 187 11.94 -4.68 -7.69
C LEU A 187 11.44 -6.10 -7.51
N GLY A 188 12.35 -7.04 -7.22
CA GLY A 188 12.01 -8.43 -6.87
C GLY A 188 11.83 -9.40 -8.05
N ASN A 189 11.60 -8.89 -9.27
CA ASN A 189 11.65 -9.69 -10.50
C ASN A 189 12.54 -9.00 -11.54
N ARG A 190 13.12 -9.76 -12.47
CA ARG A 190 14.19 -9.29 -13.35
C ARG A 190 13.70 -9.18 -14.79
N PHE A 191 13.67 -7.95 -15.31
CA PHE A 191 13.47 -7.74 -16.75
C PHE A 191 14.68 -8.29 -17.53
N SER A 192 14.45 -8.80 -18.73
CA SER A 192 15.57 -9.14 -19.60
C SER A 192 16.29 -7.86 -20.04
N LEU A 193 17.61 -7.93 -20.26
CA LEU A 193 18.36 -6.78 -20.80
C LEU A 193 17.84 -6.36 -22.18
N ARG A 194 17.29 -7.31 -22.95
CA ARG A 194 16.63 -7.04 -24.23
C ARG A 194 15.41 -6.14 -24.05
N ASP A 195 14.55 -6.46 -23.08
CA ASP A 195 13.34 -5.67 -22.79
C ASP A 195 13.71 -4.28 -22.28
N LEU A 196 14.64 -4.18 -21.34
CA LEU A 196 15.12 -2.90 -20.83
C LEU A 196 15.73 -2.04 -21.94
N ASN A 197 16.54 -2.65 -22.81
CA ASN A 197 17.11 -1.92 -23.94
C ASN A 197 16.03 -1.41 -24.92
N ARG A 198 15.02 -2.24 -25.21
CA ARG A 198 13.89 -1.83 -26.04
C ARG A 198 13.10 -0.70 -25.39
N PHE A 199 12.86 -0.78 -24.08
CA PHE A 199 12.24 0.29 -23.31
C PHE A 199 13.03 1.60 -23.41
N PHE A 200 14.33 1.57 -23.12
CA PHE A 200 15.17 2.78 -23.14
C PHE A 200 15.21 3.43 -24.52
N LYS A 201 15.28 2.63 -25.61
CA LYS A 201 15.19 3.15 -26.98
C LYS A 201 13.86 3.83 -27.31
N LEU A 202 12.76 3.39 -26.71
CA LEU A 202 11.45 4.00 -26.88
C LEU A 202 11.33 5.25 -26.01
N TRP A 203 11.82 5.19 -24.77
CA TRP A 203 11.82 6.33 -23.85
C TRP A 203 12.65 7.51 -24.39
N THR A 204 13.85 7.26 -24.94
CA THR A 204 14.67 8.30 -25.58
C THR A 204 14.04 8.90 -26.84
N LYS A 205 13.07 8.20 -27.44
CA LYS A 205 12.25 8.69 -28.56
C LYS A 205 10.96 9.39 -28.10
N GLY A 206 10.72 9.52 -26.80
CA GLY A 206 9.59 10.24 -26.23
C GLY A 206 8.43 9.39 -25.70
N SER A 207 8.55 8.05 -25.68
CA SER A 207 7.60 7.23 -24.91
C SER A 207 7.67 7.55 -23.42
N ASN A 208 6.56 7.41 -22.69
CA ASN A 208 6.48 7.69 -21.24
C ASN A 208 7.00 9.10 -20.85
N PRO A 209 6.48 10.19 -21.45
CA PRO A 209 7.05 11.54 -21.32
C PRO A 209 7.01 12.13 -19.89
N ARG A 210 6.19 11.57 -19.00
CA ARG A 210 6.14 11.98 -17.59
C ARG A 210 7.18 11.28 -16.71
N LEU A 211 7.75 10.16 -17.15
CA LEU A 211 8.69 9.38 -16.37
C LEU A 211 10.01 10.13 -16.24
N LYS A 212 10.35 10.51 -15.01
CA LYS A 212 11.60 11.22 -14.63
C LYS A 212 12.59 10.29 -13.94
N PHE A 213 12.10 9.23 -13.31
CA PHE A 213 12.91 8.29 -12.56
C PHE A 213 12.40 6.86 -12.76
N LEU A 214 13.29 5.95 -13.11
CA LEU A 214 13.01 4.53 -13.23
C LEU A 214 14.08 3.73 -12.47
N MET A 215 13.65 2.88 -11.54
CA MET A 215 14.49 1.89 -10.88
C MET A 215 13.93 0.49 -11.12
N VAL A 216 14.72 -0.40 -11.72
CA VAL A 216 14.30 -1.76 -12.05
C VAL A 216 15.44 -2.75 -11.85
N HIS A 217 15.13 -4.00 -11.49
CA HIS A 217 16.12 -5.08 -11.52
C HIS A 217 16.22 -5.68 -12.93
N GLY A 218 17.43 -5.75 -13.48
CA GLY A 218 17.74 -6.46 -14.72
C GLY A 218 18.25 -7.88 -14.46
N ASN A 219 18.03 -8.80 -15.39
CA ASN A 219 18.66 -10.12 -15.35
C ASN A 219 20.14 -10.02 -15.74
N LYS A 220 21.00 -10.85 -15.13
CA LYS A 220 22.43 -10.97 -15.45
C LYS A 220 22.70 -11.60 -16.83
N GLY A 221 21.73 -11.58 -17.74
CA GLY A 221 21.89 -12.11 -19.10
C GLY A 221 23.04 -11.44 -19.84
N THR A 222 23.49 -12.05 -20.94
CA THR A 222 24.53 -11.48 -21.79
C THR A 222 24.21 -10.03 -22.13
N ILE A 223 25.09 -9.12 -21.73
CA ILE A 223 25.01 -7.71 -22.10
C ILE A 223 25.01 -7.66 -23.63
N PRO A 224 23.92 -7.20 -24.28
CA PRO A 224 23.94 -7.11 -25.72
C PRO A 224 25.07 -6.17 -26.13
N SER A 225 25.78 -6.53 -27.20
CA SER A 225 26.98 -5.82 -27.67
C SER A 225 26.77 -4.30 -27.69
N ARG A 226 27.84 -3.55 -27.41
CA ARG A 226 27.85 -2.09 -27.18
C ARG A 226 27.12 -1.25 -28.26
N ASN A 227 26.88 -1.82 -29.45
CA ASN A 227 26.10 -1.23 -30.54
C ASN A 227 24.58 -1.28 -30.33
N VAL A 228 24.14 -1.81 -29.18
CA VAL A 228 22.73 -1.97 -28.82
C VAL A 228 22.27 -0.92 -27.80
N LEU A 229 23.20 -0.21 -27.13
CA LEU A 229 22.93 0.95 -26.28
C LEU A 229 22.74 2.22 -27.12
#